data_AF-A0A8J8GLU2-F1
#
_entry.id   AF-A0A8J8GLU2-F1
#
_cell.length_a   1.000
_cell.length_b   1.000
_cell.length_c   1.000
_cell.angle_alpha   90.00
_cell.angle_beta   90.00
_cell.angle_gamma   90.00
#
_symmetry.space_group_name_H-M   'P 1'
#
loop_
_entity.id
_entity.type
_entity.pdbx_description
1 polymer ?
#
loop_
_entity_poly.entity_id
_entity_poly.type
_entity_poly.pdbx_seq_one_letter_code
_entity_poly.pdbx_strand_id
1 'polypeptide(L)' 'MATETESTTDMGVGLALALGAVATIGALVMFTGAPDVTAAWGFAAAMCFSALAVVGIHLYWD' A
#
# COMPACT_ATOMS: atom_id res chain seq x y z
N MET A 1 -5.81 -34.21 20.26
CA MET A 1 -6.34 -32.84 20.11
C MET A 1 -5.47 -32.18 19.05
N ALA A 2 -5.93 -32.13 17.80
CA ALA A 2 -5.26 -31.30 16.80
C ALA A 2 -5.53 -29.85 17.22
N THR A 3 -4.50 -29.13 17.63
CA THR A 3 -4.61 -27.68 17.83
C THR A 3 -4.90 -27.10 16.46
N GLU A 4 -6.15 -26.70 16.22
CA GLU A 4 -6.41 -25.74 15.16
C GLU A 4 -5.62 -24.50 15.58
N THR A 5 -4.48 -24.28 14.94
CA THR A 5 -3.83 -22.97 15.00
C THR A 5 -4.88 -21.99 14.54
N GLU A 6 -5.36 -21.15 15.44
CA GLU A 6 -6.14 -19.98 15.05
C GLU A 6 -5.20 -19.13 14.19
N SER A 7 -5.21 -19.36 12.87
CA SER A 7 -4.49 -18.56 11.89
C SER A 7 -5.25 -17.26 11.71
N THR A 8 -5.29 -16.46 12.79
CA THR A 8 -5.63 -15.05 12.69
C THR A 8 -4.62 -14.44 11.73
N THR A 9 -5.10 -14.14 10.53
CA THR A 9 -4.29 -13.52 9.48
C THR A 9 -4.07 -12.07 9.87
N ASP A 10 -2.81 -11.65 9.92
CA ASP A 10 -2.42 -10.25 10.14
C ASP A 10 -2.73 -9.42 8.89
N MET A 11 -4.02 -9.07 8.76
CA MET A 11 -4.54 -8.30 7.63
C MET A 11 -4.00 -6.87 7.65
N GLY A 12 -3.77 -6.27 8.81
CA GLY A 12 -3.18 -4.93 8.94
C GLY A 12 -1.81 -4.86 8.27
N VAL A 13 -0.92 -5.80 8.59
CA VAL A 13 0.42 -5.88 7.98
C VAL A 13 0.34 -6.22 6.50
N GLY A 14 -0.45 -7.21 6.12
CA GLY A 14 -0.57 -7.64 4.71
C GLY A 14 -1.07 -6.51 3.80
N LEU A 15 -2.09 -5.77 4.26
CA LEU A 15 -2.66 -4.65 3.53
C LEU A 15 -1.69 -3.47 3.46
N ALA A 16 -1.03 -3.12 4.57
CA ALA A 16 -0.01 -2.07 4.61
C ALA A 16 1.14 -2.34 3.63
N LEU A 17 1.61 -3.59 3.59
CA LEU A 17 2.68 -4.01 2.69
C LEU A 17 2.26 -3.90 1.22
N ALA A 18 1.08 -4.41 0.87
CA ALA A 18 0.60 -4.39 -0.50
C ALA A 18 0.39 -2.97 -1.02
N LEU A 19 -0.31 -2.11 -0.26
CA LEU A 19 -0.54 -0.72 -0.69
C LEU A 19 0.74 0.12 -0.65
N GLY A 20 1.62 -0.11 0.33
CA GLY A 20 2.93 0.52 0.37
C GLY A 20 3.79 0.17 -0.86
N ALA A 21 3.77 -1.09 -1.30
CA ALA A 21 4.45 -1.50 -2.53
C ALA A 21 3.90 -0.76 -3.76
N VAL A 22 2.58 -0.62 -3.89
CA VAL A 22 1.99 0.14 -5.00
C VAL A 22 2.36 1.63 -4.92
N ALA A 23 2.32 2.22 -3.72
CA ALA A 23 2.67 3.63 -3.53
C ALA A 23 4.14 3.91 -3.87
N THR A 24 5.05 3.02 -3.50
CA THR A 24 6.48 3.13 -3.84
C THR A 24 6.74 3.00 -5.33
N ILE A 25 6.01 2.13 -6.04
CA ILE A 25 6.05 2.06 -7.51
C ILE A 25 5.56 3.38 -8.13
N GLY A 26 4.46 3.95 -7.63
CA GLY A 26 3.96 5.26 -8.07
C GLY A 26 5.01 6.37 -7.90
N ALA A 27 5.72 6.37 -6.77
CA ALA A 27 6.81 7.31 -6.51
C ALA A 27 8.01 7.11 -7.45
N LEU A 28 8.34 5.86 -7.81
CA LEU A 28 9.37 5.55 -8.81
C LEU A 28 8.99 6.03 -10.21
N VAL A 29 7.73 5.88 -10.60
CA VAL A 29 7.21 6.41 -11.87
C VAL A 29 7.26 7.95 -11.87
N MET A 30 6.89 8.59 -10.76
CA MET A 30 7.06 10.04 -10.59
C MET A 30 8.53 10.46 -10.76
N PHE A 31 9.45 9.72 -10.13
CA PHE A 31 10.87 10.03 -10.15
C PHE A 31 11.51 9.89 -11.54
N THR A 32 11.05 8.94 -12.36
CA THR A 32 11.65 8.62 -13.66
C THR A 32 10.91 9.21 -14.87
N GLY A 33 9.67 9.69 -14.72
CA GLY A 33 8.72 9.96 -15.81
C GLY A 33 8.80 11.32 -16.51
N ALA A 34 9.98 11.93 -16.67
CA ALA A 34 10.10 13.25 -17.32
C ALA A 34 9.78 13.21 -18.84
N PRO A 35 9.01 14.19 -19.42
CA PRO A 35 8.36 15.34 -18.77
C PRO A 35 6.83 15.23 -18.57
N ASP A 36 6.41 15.75 -17.40
CA ASP A 36 5.08 16.16 -16.90
C ASP A 36 3.97 15.13 -16.66
N VAL A 37 3.24 14.67 -17.67
CA VAL A 37 1.95 13.96 -17.43
C VAL A 37 2.14 12.60 -16.75
N THR A 38 3.13 11.83 -17.19
CA THR A 38 3.40 10.50 -16.62
C THR A 38 3.85 10.61 -15.17
N ALA A 39 4.69 11.61 -14.86
CA ALA A 39 5.13 11.87 -13.50
C ALA A 39 3.98 12.31 -12.59
N ALA A 40 3.05 13.14 -13.11
CA ALA A 40 1.87 13.59 -12.37
C ALA A 40 0.93 12.41 -12.01
N TRP A 41 0.73 11.47 -12.92
CA TRP A 41 -0.04 10.24 -12.64
C TRP A 41 0.68 9.34 -11.63
N GLY A 42 2.01 9.23 -11.70
CA GLY A 42 2.82 8.52 -10.71
C GLY A 42 2.64 9.08 -9.30
N PHE A 43 2.67 10.41 -9.16
CA PHE A 43 2.41 11.08 -7.89
C PHE A 43 0.98 10.87 -7.38
N ALA A 44 -0.03 11.03 -8.25
CA ALA A 44 -1.42 10.84 -7.87
C ALA A 44 -1.69 9.41 -7.37
N ALA A 45 -1.14 8.40 -8.05
CA ALA A 45 -1.21 7.02 -7.62
C ALA A 45 -0.53 6.83 -6.25
N ALA A 46 0.69 7.35 -6.08
CA ALA A 46 1.43 7.24 -4.82
C ALA A 46 0.62 7.80 -3.63
N MET A 47 0.04 9.00 -3.78
CA MET A 47 -0.77 9.61 -2.73
C MET A 47 -2.05 8.83 -2.42
N CYS A 48 -2.79 8.38 -3.43
CA CYS A 48 -4.04 7.63 -3.24
C CYS A 48 -3.78 6.29 -2.52
N PHE A 49 -2.79 5.52 -2.95
CA PHE A 49 -2.48 4.23 -2.33
C PHE A 49 -1.86 4.40 -0.94
N SER A 50 -1.08 5.46 -0.69
CA SER A 50 -0.62 5.77 0.67
C SER A 50 -1.78 6.15 1.59
N ALA A 51 -2.75 6.95 1.15
CA ALA A 51 -3.91 7.30 1.95
C ALA A 51 -4.76 6.06 2.29
N LEU A 52 -4.99 5.19 1.31
CA LEU A 52 -5.70 3.92 1.53
C LEU A 52 -4.92 2.98 2.47
N ALA A 53 -3.58 2.97 2.42
CA ALA A 53 -2.77 2.18 3.34
C ALA A 53 -2.97 2.64 4.79
N VAL A 54 -2.99 3.96 5.03
CA VAL A 54 -3.24 4.52 6.37
C VAL A 54 -4.62 4.12 6.87
N VAL A 55 -5.67 4.25 6.05
CA VAL A 55 -7.03 3.81 6.42
C VAL A 55 -7.06 2.31 6.72
N GLY A 56 -6.42 1.51 5.87
CA GLY A 56 -6.33 0.07 6.05
C GLY A 56 -5.66 -0.33 7.36
N ILE A 57 -4.55 0.31 7.72
CA ILE A 57 -3.88 0.11 9.00
C ILE A 57 -4.84 0.46 10.15
N HIS A 58 -5.50 1.62 10.11
CA HIS A 58 -6.40 2.01 11.20
C HIS A 58 -7.61 1.09 11.38
N LEU A 59 -8.05 0.38 10.35
CA LEU A 59 -9.20 -0.52 10.41
C LEU A 59 -8.84 -1.97 10.80
N TYR A 60 -7.59 -2.38 10.55
CA TYR A 60 -7.19 -3.79 10.65
C TYR A 60 -5.95 -4.03 11.50
N TRP A 61 -5.39 -2.98 12.10
CA TRP A 61 -4.24 -3.06 13.00
C TRP A 61 -4.71 -2.88 14.45
N ASP A 62 -4.86 -4.00 15.14
CA ASP A 62 -5.05 -4.07 16.59
C ASP A 62 -3.73 -4.41 17.31
#